data_AF-A0A537TXY9-F1
#
_entry.id   AF-A0A537TXY9-F1
#
_cell.length_a   1.000
_cell.length_b   1.000
_cell.length_c   1.000
_cell.angle_alpha   90.00
_cell.angle_beta   90.00
_cell.angle_gamma   90.00
#
_symmetry.space_group_name_H-M   'P 1'
#
loop_
_entity.id
_entity.type
_entity.pdbx_description
1 polymer ?
#
loop_
_entity_poly.entity_id
_entity_poly.type
_entity_poly.pdbx_seq_one_letter_code
_entity_poly.pdbx_strand_id
1 'polypeptide(L)'
;MNSRPLVPLCAVVLVGCTHHSGPENQAAAAPASHEARASVAKGICPLTLPNGRTPPNGKWSGMNHGNGKIWTALWPHDVVIATPDEIEKDGSIGMKWPWWRGPKGALRITGRRLDDNAGPLVADISRSYGRSGFQPSGIFFPTEGCWQVTGAVGRARLTVVTLVLEASKYGLTEKP
;
A
#
# COMPACT_ATOMS: atom_id res chain seq x y z
N MET A 1 -66.13 29.18 45.06
CA MET A 1 -65.70 27.87 45.60
C MET A 1 -65.36 26.98 44.43
N ASN A 2 -64.08 26.61 44.32
CA ASN A 2 -63.47 25.88 43.20
C ASN A 2 -63.74 24.37 43.22
N SER A 3 -63.56 23.76 42.04
CA SER A 3 -63.27 22.34 41.74
C SER A 3 -64.52 21.48 41.50
N ARG A 4 -64.66 20.67 40.44
CA ARG A 4 -63.70 19.84 39.66
C ARG A 4 -64.18 19.61 38.20
N PRO A 5 -63.31 19.14 37.29
CA PRO A 5 -63.58 18.98 35.85
C PRO A 5 -63.97 17.54 35.45
N LEU A 6 -64.70 17.39 34.34
CA LEU A 6 -64.73 16.16 33.53
C LEU A 6 -65.31 16.50 32.14
N VAL A 7 -64.49 16.42 31.08
CA VAL A 7 -64.98 16.39 29.69
C VAL A 7 -64.30 15.20 29.00
N PRO A 8 -65.06 14.25 28.44
CA PRO A 8 -64.50 13.11 27.73
C PRO A 8 -64.19 13.45 26.26
N LEU A 9 -63.22 12.68 25.75
CA LEU A 9 -62.82 12.44 24.37
C LEU A 9 -63.87 12.75 23.28
N CYS A 10 -63.43 13.49 22.27
CA CYS A 10 -63.78 13.22 20.87
C CYS A 10 -62.50 13.05 20.07
N ALA A 11 -62.19 11.81 19.70
CA ALA A 11 -61.17 11.47 18.74
C ALA A 11 -61.65 11.84 17.33
N VAL A 12 -60.82 12.54 16.57
CA VAL A 12 -60.99 12.66 15.12
C VAL A 12 -59.73 12.10 14.47
N VAL A 13 -59.95 11.03 13.71
CA VAL A 13 -58.95 10.23 13.01
C VAL A 13 -58.51 10.99 11.75
N LEU A 14 -57.24 11.34 11.66
CA LEU A 14 -56.62 11.77 10.40
C LEU A 14 -56.14 10.54 9.64
N VAL A 15 -56.80 10.26 8.51
CA VAL A 15 -56.37 9.27 7.52
C VAL A 15 -55.09 9.79 6.87
N GLY A 16 -53.94 9.27 7.31
CA GLY A 16 -52.65 9.53 6.68
C GLY A 16 -52.44 8.62 5.47
N CYS A 17 -52.16 9.20 4.31
CA CYS A 17 -51.70 8.46 3.13
C CYS A 17 -50.37 7.78 3.44
N THR A 18 -50.39 6.47 3.64
CA THR A 18 -49.18 5.65 3.79
C THR A 18 -48.49 5.53 2.43
N HIS A 19 -47.42 6.30 2.22
CA HIS A 19 -46.46 6.01 1.16
C HIS A 19 -45.69 4.73 1.53
N HIS A 20 -45.91 3.69 0.74
CA HIS A 20 -45.30 2.38 0.87
C HIS A 20 -43.91 2.42 0.24
N SER A 21 -42.89 2.89 0.98
CA SER A 21 -41.50 2.72 0.59
C SER A 21 -41.07 1.30 1.00
N GLY A 22 -41.03 0.39 0.03
CA GLY A 22 -40.56 -0.98 0.24
C GLY A 22 -39.11 -1.02 0.75
N PRO A 23 -38.69 -2.13 1.39
CA PRO A 23 -37.31 -2.29 1.82
C PRO A 23 -36.43 -2.41 0.57
N GLU A 24 -35.71 -1.34 0.28
CA GLU A 24 -34.63 -1.31 -0.69
C GLU A 24 -33.55 -2.30 -0.21
N ASN A 25 -33.46 -3.44 -0.91
CA ASN A 25 -32.36 -4.38 -0.78
C ASN A 25 -31.06 -3.68 -1.19
N GLN A 26 -30.47 -2.94 -0.27
CA GLN A 26 -29.06 -2.55 -0.36
C GLN A 26 -28.25 -3.81 -0.05
N ALA A 27 -28.02 -4.60 -1.10
CA ALA A 27 -26.91 -5.52 -1.13
C ALA A 27 -25.65 -4.71 -0.80
N ALA A 28 -25.08 -4.95 0.38
CA ALA A 28 -23.85 -4.31 0.81
C ALA A 28 -22.77 -4.57 -0.25
N ALA A 29 -22.40 -3.53 -1.00
CA ALA A 29 -21.23 -3.58 -1.85
C ALA A 29 -20.04 -3.93 -0.97
N ALA A 30 -19.29 -4.98 -1.35
CA ALA A 30 -18.03 -5.32 -0.69
C ALA A 30 -17.13 -4.07 -0.68
N PRO A 31 -16.35 -3.81 0.40
CA PRO A 31 -15.44 -2.68 0.41
C PRO A 31 -14.45 -2.86 -0.75
N ALA A 32 -14.44 -1.90 -1.67
CA ALA A 32 -13.43 -1.84 -2.72
C ALA A 32 -12.06 -1.87 -2.04
N SER A 33 -11.26 -2.88 -2.35
CA SER A 33 -9.85 -2.91 -1.99
C SER A 33 -9.20 -1.66 -2.60
N HIS A 34 -8.66 -0.78 -1.76
CA HIS A 34 -7.82 0.33 -2.18
C HIS A 34 -6.52 -0.22 -2.79
N GLU A 35 -6.59 -0.66 -4.04
CA GLU A 35 -5.44 -1.03 -4.85
C GLU A 35 -5.29 0.04 -5.93
N ALA A 36 -4.18 0.78 -5.89
CA ALA A 36 -3.84 1.64 -7.01
C ALA A 36 -3.40 0.78 -8.20
N ARG A 37 -3.65 1.28 -9.41
CA ARG A 37 -3.35 0.58 -10.65
C ARG A 37 -2.58 1.52 -11.57
N ALA A 38 -1.46 1.07 -12.09
CA ALA A 38 -0.74 1.75 -13.16
C ALA A 38 -0.83 0.93 -14.45
N SER A 39 -1.01 1.59 -15.59
CA SER A 39 -0.96 0.91 -16.89
C SER A 39 0.50 0.71 -17.30
N VAL A 40 0.83 -0.47 -17.78
CA VAL A 40 2.14 -0.83 -18.33
C VAL A 40 1.95 -1.39 -19.75
N ALA A 41 3.04 -1.54 -20.51
CA ALA A 41 2.98 -2.03 -21.89
C ALA A 41 2.23 -3.37 -22.01
N LYS A 42 2.30 -4.21 -20.98
CA LYS A 42 1.65 -5.51 -20.89
C LYS A 42 0.71 -5.59 -19.68
N GLY A 43 -0.35 -4.77 -19.71
CA GLY A 43 -1.46 -4.87 -18.75
C GLY A 43 -1.42 -3.86 -17.61
N ILE A 44 -1.88 -4.30 -16.43
CA ILE A 44 -2.06 -3.45 -15.24
C ILE A 44 -1.07 -3.87 -14.16
N CYS A 45 -0.34 -2.91 -13.61
CA CYS A 45 0.46 -3.08 -12.41
C CYS A 45 -0.38 -2.78 -11.15
N PRO A 46 -0.65 -3.76 -10.28
CA PRO A 46 -1.45 -3.57 -9.07
C PRO A 46 -0.58 -3.00 -7.94
N LEU A 47 -0.41 -1.68 -7.93
CA LEU A 47 0.44 -0.99 -6.97
C LEU A 47 -0.03 -1.22 -5.53
N THR A 48 0.92 -1.52 -4.66
CA THR A 48 0.68 -1.53 -3.22
C THR A 48 0.65 -0.10 -2.72
N LEU A 49 -0.40 0.25 -1.97
CA LEU A 49 -0.54 1.55 -1.33
C LEU A 49 -0.02 1.55 0.11
N PRO A 50 0.40 2.70 0.67
CA PRO A 50 0.73 2.80 2.09
C PRO A 50 -0.49 2.44 2.91
N ASN A 51 -0.32 1.59 3.93
CA ASN A 51 -1.43 1.19 4.81
C ASN A 51 -1.34 1.84 6.20
N GLY A 52 -0.47 2.83 6.35
CA GLY A 52 -0.28 3.62 7.57
C GLY A 52 0.35 2.85 8.74
N ARG A 53 0.59 1.54 8.60
CA ARG A 53 1.18 0.74 9.67
C ARG A 53 2.66 1.07 9.80
N THR A 54 3.06 1.48 10.99
CA THR A 54 4.44 1.77 11.34
C THR A 54 5.04 0.67 12.23
N PRO A 55 6.38 0.48 12.23
CA PRO A 55 7.03 -0.36 13.22
C PRO A 55 6.83 0.22 14.63
N PRO A 56 6.95 -0.59 15.71
CA PRO A 56 6.91 -0.08 17.08
C PRO A 56 7.89 1.08 17.27
N ASN A 57 7.42 2.18 17.87
CA ASN A 57 8.16 3.44 18.06
C ASN A 57 8.58 4.15 16.75
N GLY A 58 8.11 3.68 15.59
CA GLY A 58 8.35 4.32 14.30
C GLY A 58 7.42 5.50 14.08
N LYS A 59 7.98 6.59 13.53
CA LYS A 59 7.19 7.72 13.05
C LYS A 59 6.54 7.36 11.71
N TRP A 60 5.33 7.87 11.51
CA TRP A 60 4.64 7.78 10.22
C TRP A 60 5.22 8.82 9.26
N SER A 61 5.55 8.40 8.04
CA SER A 61 6.10 9.25 6.98
C SER A 61 5.12 9.50 5.83
N GLY A 62 3.87 9.03 5.92
CA GLY A 62 2.95 9.00 4.77
C GLY A 62 3.09 7.75 3.90
N MET A 63 4.30 7.17 3.85
CA MET A 63 4.64 6.11 2.90
C MET A 63 4.82 4.74 3.56
N ASN A 64 4.55 4.61 4.86
CA ASN A 64 4.73 3.34 5.56
C ASN A 64 3.72 2.28 5.09
N HIS A 65 4.25 1.08 4.87
CA HIS A 65 3.45 -0.11 4.64
C HIS A 65 3.98 -1.25 5.51
N GLY A 66 3.09 -2.00 6.15
CA GLY A 66 3.51 -3.18 6.91
C GLY A 66 2.38 -4.09 7.37
N ASN A 67 2.73 -5.22 7.97
CA ASN A 67 1.78 -6.25 8.37
C ASN A 67 1.85 -6.63 9.85
N GLY A 68 2.42 -5.76 10.69
CA GLY A 68 2.60 -6.01 12.12
C GLY A 68 3.82 -6.87 12.47
N LYS A 69 4.52 -7.42 11.47
CA LYS A 69 5.76 -8.20 11.66
C LYS A 69 6.93 -7.64 10.87
N ILE A 70 6.67 -7.17 9.66
CA ILE A 70 7.65 -6.49 8.81
C ILE A 70 6.99 -5.21 8.30
N TRP A 71 7.80 -4.16 8.18
CA TRP A 71 7.40 -2.86 7.64
C TRP A 71 8.46 -2.36 6.65
N THR A 72 8.03 -1.52 5.73
CA THR A 72 8.86 -0.78 4.79
C THR A 72 8.28 0.62 4.60
N ALA A 73 9.02 1.50 3.92
CA ALA A 73 8.44 2.65 3.24
C ALA A 73 8.30 2.33 1.75
N LEU A 74 7.25 2.86 1.13
CA LEU A 74 7.08 2.92 -0.32
C LEU A 74 7.73 4.21 -0.84
N TRP A 75 7.95 4.27 -2.15
CA TRP A 75 8.44 5.48 -2.81
C TRP A 75 7.31 6.50 -2.99
N PRO A 76 7.62 7.79 -3.20
CA PRO A 76 6.62 8.80 -3.52
C PRO A 76 5.73 8.34 -4.69
N HIS A 77 4.42 8.56 -4.55
CA HIS A 77 3.42 8.13 -5.54
C HIS A 77 3.37 6.61 -5.79
N ASP A 78 3.97 5.78 -4.92
CA ASP A 78 3.99 4.32 -4.99
C ASP A 78 4.75 3.75 -6.21
N VAL A 79 5.51 4.61 -6.88
CA VAL A 79 6.30 4.33 -8.08
C VAL A 79 7.77 4.69 -7.81
N VAL A 80 8.67 3.84 -8.25
CA VAL A 80 10.10 4.16 -8.34
C VAL A 80 10.33 4.93 -9.64
N ILE A 81 10.74 6.18 -9.52
CA ILE A 81 11.17 7.01 -10.65
C ILE A 81 12.67 7.22 -10.49
N ALA A 82 13.45 6.46 -11.24
CA ALA A 82 14.89 6.42 -11.13
C ALA A 82 15.54 7.56 -11.91
N THR A 83 16.35 8.36 -11.25
CA THR A 83 17.20 9.39 -11.88
C THR A 83 18.47 8.77 -12.47
N PRO A 84 19.21 9.47 -13.34
CA PRO A 84 20.38 8.90 -14.01
C PRO A 84 21.48 8.38 -13.06
N ASP A 85 21.62 8.96 -11.86
CA ASP A 85 22.57 8.52 -10.83
C ASP A 85 22.17 7.22 -10.14
N GLU A 86 20.91 6.80 -10.31
CA GLU A 86 20.37 5.54 -9.78
C GLU A 86 20.42 4.40 -10.82
N ILE A 87 20.95 4.68 -12.02
CA ILE A 87 21.19 3.70 -13.07
C ILE A 87 22.62 3.19 -12.95
N GLU A 88 22.76 1.91 -12.66
CA GLU A 88 24.05 1.24 -12.55
C GLU A 88 24.72 1.09 -13.91
N LYS A 89 26.04 0.85 -13.90
CA LYS A 89 26.83 0.67 -15.14
C LYS A 89 26.34 -0.49 -16.02
N ASP A 90 25.70 -1.49 -15.43
CA ASP A 90 25.12 -2.63 -16.13
C ASP A 90 23.67 -2.38 -16.59
N GLY A 91 23.14 -1.18 -16.35
CA GLY A 91 21.77 -0.77 -16.70
C GLY A 91 20.71 -1.15 -15.66
N SER A 92 21.09 -1.80 -14.55
CA SER A 92 20.15 -2.06 -13.46
C SER A 92 19.79 -0.78 -12.69
N ILE A 93 18.63 -0.77 -12.05
CA ILE A 93 18.07 0.38 -11.34
C ILE A 93 18.24 0.16 -9.83
N GLY A 94 19.15 0.92 -9.19
CA GLY A 94 19.62 0.71 -7.82
C GLY A 94 18.93 1.61 -6.80
N MET A 95 18.09 1.02 -5.93
CA MET A 95 17.30 1.72 -4.93
C MET A 95 17.73 1.39 -3.50
N LYS A 96 17.94 2.42 -2.67
CA LYS A 96 18.06 2.21 -1.22
C LYS A 96 16.68 2.02 -0.60
N TRP A 97 16.46 0.86 0.03
CA TRP A 97 15.15 0.49 0.56
C TRP A 97 15.17 0.27 2.08
N PRO A 98 14.31 0.94 2.86
CA PRO A 98 14.27 0.78 4.31
C PRO A 98 13.37 -0.39 4.74
N TRP A 99 13.84 -1.23 5.66
CA TRP A 99 13.04 -2.30 6.27
C TRP A 99 13.06 -2.22 7.79
N TRP A 100 11.96 -2.60 8.42
CA TRP A 100 11.88 -2.84 9.86
C TRP A 100 11.39 -4.25 10.14
N ARG A 101 12.09 -4.95 11.04
CA ARG A 101 11.84 -6.35 11.37
C ARG A 101 11.39 -6.47 12.82
N GLY A 102 10.18 -6.96 13.03
CA GLY A 102 9.69 -7.32 14.36
C GLY A 102 10.35 -8.62 14.87
N PRO A 103 10.24 -9.73 14.12
CA PRO A 103 10.94 -10.97 14.45
C PRO A 103 12.46 -10.83 14.38
N LYS A 104 13.17 -11.59 15.20
CA LYS A 104 14.62 -11.70 15.13
C LYS A 104 15.03 -12.65 13.98
N GLY A 105 15.93 -12.23 13.11
CA GLY A 105 16.49 -13.09 12.05
C GLY A 105 17.06 -12.32 10.87
N ALA A 106 17.73 -13.01 9.95
CA ALA A 106 18.26 -12.40 8.75
C ALA A 106 17.12 -11.91 7.82
N LEU A 107 17.28 -10.71 7.28
CA LEU A 107 16.43 -10.22 6.21
C LEU A 107 16.79 -10.95 4.91
N ARG A 108 15.77 -11.40 4.20
CA ARG A 108 15.89 -11.86 2.81
C ARG A 108 14.95 -11.03 1.96
N ILE A 109 15.44 -10.57 0.81
CA ILE A 109 14.66 -9.84 -0.16
C ILE A 109 14.72 -10.60 -1.47
N THR A 110 13.56 -10.78 -2.10
CA THR A 110 13.42 -11.38 -3.42
C THR A 110 12.43 -10.55 -4.21
N GLY A 111 12.53 -10.56 -5.53
CA GLY A 111 11.47 -9.99 -6.35
C GLY A 111 11.46 -10.55 -7.75
N ARG A 112 10.30 -10.38 -8.39
CA ARG A 112 10.03 -10.85 -9.74
C ARG A 112 9.25 -9.81 -10.51
N ARG A 113 9.48 -9.77 -11.83
CA ARG A 113 8.70 -8.96 -12.75
C ARG A 113 7.33 -9.59 -12.97
N LEU A 114 6.30 -8.76 -13.07
CA LEU A 114 4.89 -9.17 -13.20
C LEU A 114 4.33 -8.92 -14.59
N ASP A 115 4.86 -7.94 -15.32
CA ASP A 115 4.35 -7.49 -16.60
C ASP A 115 5.19 -7.99 -17.79
N ASP A 116 6.38 -8.53 -17.55
CA ASP A 116 7.20 -9.14 -18.59
C ASP A 116 8.21 -10.13 -18.01
N ASN A 117 9.00 -10.76 -18.88
CA ASN A 117 10.12 -11.59 -18.51
C ASN A 117 11.34 -10.75 -18.10
N ALA A 118 11.87 -11.01 -16.91
CA ALA A 118 13.17 -10.51 -16.45
C ALA A 118 13.74 -11.48 -15.41
N GLY A 119 15.06 -11.42 -15.19
CA GLY A 119 15.69 -12.09 -14.04
C GLY A 119 15.14 -11.56 -12.70
N PRO A 120 15.37 -12.26 -11.58
CA PRO A 120 14.99 -11.73 -10.28
C PRO A 120 15.77 -10.46 -9.96
N LEU A 121 15.19 -9.57 -9.14
CA LEU A 121 15.96 -8.45 -8.59
C LEU A 121 17.09 -8.96 -7.70
N VAL A 122 18.16 -8.17 -7.60
CA VAL A 122 19.29 -8.43 -6.71
C VAL A 122 19.12 -7.57 -5.46
N ALA A 123 19.43 -8.12 -4.29
CA ALA A 123 19.41 -7.39 -3.03
C ALA A 123 20.78 -7.44 -2.36
N ASP A 124 21.32 -6.27 -2.05
CA ASP A 124 22.48 -6.12 -1.18
C ASP A 124 22.00 -5.80 0.24
N ILE A 125 22.34 -6.67 1.18
CA ILE A 125 21.86 -6.63 2.56
C ILE A 125 23.05 -6.73 3.49
N SER A 126 23.46 -5.60 4.06
CA SER A 126 24.54 -5.56 5.05
C SER A 126 24.21 -6.40 6.28
N ARG A 127 25.18 -7.18 6.76
CA ARG A 127 25.09 -7.96 8.01
C ARG A 127 25.43 -7.16 9.26
N SER A 128 25.77 -5.87 9.15
CA SER A 128 26.21 -5.03 10.27
C SER A 128 25.06 -4.55 11.19
N TYR A 129 23.81 -4.76 10.79
CA TYR A 129 22.63 -4.39 11.59
C TYR A 129 22.28 -5.48 12.60
N GLY A 130 21.59 -5.08 13.68
CA GLY A 130 21.10 -6.02 14.70
C GLY A 130 20.16 -7.09 14.14
N ARG A 131 19.70 -8.01 15.00
CA ARG A 131 18.83 -9.12 14.56
C ARG A 131 17.37 -8.73 14.32
N SER A 132 16.94 -7.54 14.74
CA SER A 132 15.60 -6.99 14.62
C SER A 132 15.69 -5.47 14.49
N GLY A 133 14.55 -4.80 14.28
CA GLY A 133 14.51 -3.35 14.09
C GLY A 133 14.86 -2.94 12.67
N PHE A 134 15.35 -1.71 12.52
CA PHE A 134 15.70 -1.12 11.23
C PHE A 134 16.89 -1.82 10.56
N GLN A 135 16.79 -2.03 9.25
CA GLN A 135 17.88 -2.48 8.39
C GLN A 135 17.61 -1.98 6.95
N PRO A 136 18.47 -1.13 6.38
CA PRO A 136 18.39 -0.77 4.98
C PRO A 136 18.99 -1.86 4.08
N SER A 137 18.60 -1.85 2.81
CA SER A 137 19.16 -2.67 1.74
C SER A 137 19.39 -1.85 0.47
N GLY A 138 20.29 -2.28 -0.40
CA GLY A 138 20.25 -1.94 -1.82
C GLY A 138 19.35 -2.96 -2.55
N ILE A 139 18.49 -2.49 -3.44
CA ILE A 139 17.66 -3.32 -4.31
C ILE A 139 17.93 -2.89 -5.75
N PHE A 140 18.30 -3.84 -6.61
CA PHE A 140 18.67 -3.58 -7.99
C PHE A 140 17.69 -4.29 -8.91
N PHE A 141 16.86 -3.51 -9.61
CA PHE A 141 15.92 -4.04 -10.60
C PHE A 141 16.64 -4.18 -11.95
N PRO A 142 16.65 -5.37 -12.57
CA PRO A 142 17.29 -5.57 -13.87
C PRO A 142 16.71 -4.70 -14.99
N THR A 143 15.45 -4.29 -14.86
CA THR A 143 14.72 -3.51 -15.86
C THR A 143 13.64 -2.66 -15.19
N GLU A 144 13.14 -1.67 -15.93
CA GLU A 144 11.84 -1.04 -15.65
C GLU A 144 10.68 -2.06 -15.69
N GLY A 145 9.52 -1.65 -15.20
CA GLY A 145 8.29 -2.43 -15.27
C GLY A 145 7.63 -2.65 -13.91
N CYS A 146 6.65 -3.55 -13.89
CA CYS A 146 5.90 -3.88 -12.68
C CYS A 146 6.63 -4.96 -11.87
N TRP A 147 7.01 -4.64 -10.64
CA TRP A 147 7.81 -5.53 -9.80
C TRP A 147 7.10 -5.87 -8.50
N GLN A 148 7.06 -7.16 -8.19
CA GLN A 148 6.72 -7.65 -6.86
C GLN A 148 8.00 -7.83 -6.04
N VAL A 149 8.11 -7.11 -4.93
CA VAL A 149 9.21 -7.20 -3.96
C VAL A 149 8.71 -7.86 -2.69
N THR A 150 9.46 -8.81 -2.15
CA THR A 150 9.13 -9.51 -0.90
C THR A 150 10.29 -9.51 0.06
N GLY A 151 10.11 -8.85 1.22
CA GLY A 151 10.99 -8.95 2.37
C GLY A 151 10.53 -10.06 3.32
N ALA A 152 11.46 -10.87 3.82
CA ALA A 152 11.16 -12.00 4.68
C ALA A 152 12.15 -12.11 5.86
N VAL A 153 11.62 -12.50 7.02
CA VAL A 153 12.38 -12.82 8.24
C VAL A 153 11.77 -14.05 8.90
N GLY A 154 12.48 -15.18 8.86
CA GLY A 154 11.92 -16.46 9.28
C GLY A 154 10.64 -16.77 8.50
N ARG A 155 9.51 -16.92 9.21
CA ARG A 155 8.18 -17.15 8.60
C ARG A 155 7.41 -15.87 8.27
N ALA A 156 7.86 -14.70 8.75
CA ALA A 156 7.21 -13.44 8.42
C ALA A 156 7.62 -13.01 7.01
N ARG A 157 6.64 -12.55 6.21
CA ARG A 157 6.85 -12.05 4.85
C ARG A 157 6.00 -10.80 4.66
N LEU A 158 6.55 -9.79 3.99
CA LEU A 158 5.82 -8.63 3.50
C LEU A 158 6.09 -8.50 2.01
N THR A 159 5.02 -8.37 1.24
CA THR A 159 5.08 -8.22 -0.20
C THR A 159 4.52 -6.86 -0.58
N VAL A 160 5.23 -6.16 -1.45
CA VAL A 160 4.77 -4.93 -2.09
C VAL A 160 4.93 -5.05 -3.60
N VAL A 161 4.09 -4.37 -4.35
CA VAL A 161 4.16 -4.25 -5.80
C VAL A 161 4.33 -2.78 -6.12
N THR A 162 5.28 -2.46 -7.00
CA THR A 162 5.58 -1.10 -7.44
C THR A 162 5.90 -1.09 -8.93
N LEU A 163 5.68 0.04 -9.56
CA LEU A 163 6.15 0.31 -10.92
C LEU A 163 7.53 0.96 -10.84
N VAL A 164 8.46 0.50 -11.66
CA VAL A 164 9.82 1.05 -11.76
C VAL A 164 9.99 1.68 -13.14
N LEU A 165 10.40 2.95 -13.16
CA LEU A 165 10.60 3.76 -14.36
C LEU A 165 11.98 4.41 -14.30
N GLU A 166 12.64 4.54 -15.44
CA GLU A 166 13.82 5.36 -15.65
C GLU A 166 13.37 6.72 -16.19
N ALA A 167 13.58 7.78 -15.39
CA ALA A 167 13.05 9.12 -15.67
C ALA A 167 13.43 9.65 -17.07
N SER A 168 14.67 9.38 -17.48
CA SER A 168 15.26 9.82 -18.75
C SER A 168 14.42 9.40 -19.96
N LYS A 169 13.84 8.19 -19.95
CA LYS A 169 13.07 7.61 -21.05
C LYS A 169 11.70 8.25 -21.24
N TYR A 170 11.22 8.95 -20.22
CA TYR A 170 9.91 9.60 -20.21
C TYR A 170 10.01 11.12 -20.25
N GLY A 171 11.20 11.69 -20.43
CA GLY A 171 11.41 13.13 -20.39
C GLY A 171 11.09 13.75 -19.03
N LEU A 172 11.11 12.95 -17.96
CA LEU A 172 10.95 13.43 -16.60
C LEU A 172 12.30 14.00 -16.16
N THR A 173 12.40 15.33 -16.15
CA THR A 173 13.60 16.01 -15.64
C THR A 173 13.63 15.94 -14.12
N GLU A 174 14.82 15.91 -13.54
CA GLU A 174 15.00 16.05 -12.10
C GLU A 174 14.22 17.27 -11.58
N LYS A 175 13.66 17.13 -10.37
CA LYS A 175 13.02 18.25 -9.69
C LYS A 175 14.11 19.29 -9.36
N PRO A 176 13.93 20.58 -9.69
CA PRO A 176 14.89 21.63 -9.33
C PRO A 176 15.07 21.78 -7.82
#